data_AF-A0A8K0Q9T0-F1
#
_entry.id   AF-A0A8K0Q9T0-F1
#
_cell.length_a   1.000
_cell.length_b   1.000
_cell.length_c   1.000
_cell.angle_alpha   90.00
_cell.angle_beta   90.00
_cell.angle_gamma   90.00
#
_symmetry.space_group_name_H-M   'P 1'
#
loop_
_entity.id
_entity.type
_entity.pdbx_description
1 polymer ?
#
loop_
_entity_poly.entity_id
_entity_poly.type
_entity_poly.pdbx_seq_one_letter_code
_entity_poly.pdbx_strand_id
1 'polypeptide(L)'
;MVSLEELPTELQCSIVRLLDPIGLISISQASTHFRRLIEPKKKYFVERLLGLEILDKHGGPSPDGMEKNGVRYAGQCTDCLRLLPHQYFDNHSVLRLGYRKPIPGSLASIAITSWEPDGHIRRPRRHLRNGETQAASLSERTLRKRYFVCVTAGQGSQGFVGVTSATTLELFKRCAISGFEDMSLVEFEKLTVAQKLQMFDNNALAIELERCGNKRHLRRCNECRYLRGQLKPRPNGYGGTAKVPIVASRQVVFANHLDRWFPGFSNCLENKRPTPWTMYMVRCPGCACWKEIRDFRFATGTRRGTQTWDSRDITDCNRCFARANGHQCLNKVLLDRIQHLIRIQLAVLSHQLNSSWGKLNTEYNSEIKHILRHMPCSRLGFFDIVSYTDWKDLWERTKRQGDTGWAGEDMDAWYEGWIRDFDDVEAHWRWLMACRDELEESAGVLAEWALSRDGAAFA
;
A
#
# COMPACT_ATOMS: atom_id res chain seq x y z
N MET A 1 -29.02 17.56 44.98
CA MET A 1 -28.04 16.97 44.04
C MET A 1 -26.92 16.40 44.87
N VAL A 2 -26.63 15.10 44.76
CA VAL A 2 -25.49 14.48 45.44
C VAL A 2 -24.24 14.80 44.63
N SER A 3 -23.19 15.31 45.29
CA SER A 3 -21.91 15.61 44.64
C SER A 3 -21.18 14.29 44.33
N LEU A 4 -20.43 14.25 43.22
CA LEU A 4 -19.61 13.09 42.87
C LEU A 4 -18.58 12.76 43.98
N GLU A 5 -18.14 13.77 44.72
CA GLU A 5 -17.19 13.63 45.85
C GLU A 5 -17.81 12.95 47.08
N GLU A 6 -19.13 12.97 47.21
CA GLU A 6 -19.88 12.36 48.34
C GLU A 6 -20.17 10.88 48.12
N LEU A 7 -19.95 10.36 46.90
CA LEU A 7 -20.13 8.95 46.61
C LEU A 7 -19.01 8.11 47.26
N PRO A 8 -19.29 6.86 47.69
CA PRO A 8 -18.27 5.90 48.06
C PRO A 8 -17.18 5.77 46.99
N THR A 9 -15.94 5.56 47.42
CA THR A 9 -14.77 5.50 46.54
C THR A 9 -14.93 4.44 45.44
N GLU A 10 -15.63 3.35 45.71
CA GLU A 10 -15.93 2.28 44.76
C GLU A 10 -16.81 2.77 43.60
N LEU A 11 -17.80 3.62 43.89
CA LEU A 11 -18.66 4.24 42.88
C LEU A 11 -17.92 5.33 42.12
N GLN A 12 -17.11 6.14 42.80
CA GLN A 12 -16.21 7.11 42.15
C GLN A 12 -15.27 6.40 41.17
N CYS A 13 -14.69 5.27 41.58
CA CYS A 13 -13.88 4.43 40.70
C CYS A 13 -14.71 3.84 39.55
N SER A 14 -15.92 3.37 39.80
CA SER A 14 -16.76 2.84 38.73
C SER A 14 -17.08 3.89 37.66
N ILE A 15 -17.32 5.15 38.06
CA ILE A 15 -17.57 6.26 37.14
C ILE A 15 -16.31 6.65 36.37
N VAL A 16 -15.16 6.76 37.05
CA VAL A 16 -13.88 7.13 36.42
C VAL A 16 -13.44 6.09 35.36
N ARG A 17 -13.82 4.82 35.49
CA ARG A 17 -13.58 3.77 34.46
C ARG A 17 -14.26 4.07 33.13
N LEU A 18 -15.38 4.79 33.16
CA LEU A 18 -16.19 5.09 31.98
C LEU A 18 -15.78 6.39 31.28
N LEU A 19 -14.90 7.18 31.91
CA LEU A 19 -14.43 8.44 31.33
C LEU A 19 -13.47 8.19 30.16
N ASP A 20 -13.68 8.94 29.09
CA ASP A 20 -12.72 9.05 28.00
C ASP A 20 -11.44 9.79 28.47
N PRO A 21 -10.38 9.87 27.64
CA PRO A 21 -9.17 10.58 28.02
C PRO A 21 -9.40 12.05 28.40
N ILE A 22 -10.38 12.73 27.78
CA ILE A 22 -10.67 14.15 28.06
C ILE A 22 -11.34 14.28 29.41
N GLY A 23 -12.40 13.51 29.67
CA GLY A 23 -13.09 13.45 30.95
C GLY A 23 -12.14 13.08 32.09
N LEU A 24 -11.19 12.16 31.86
CA LEU A 24 -10.17 11.81 32.84
C LEU A 24 -9.23 12.99 33.15
N ILE A 25 -8.79 13.74 32.13
CA ILE A 25 -8.00 14.96 32.32
C ILE A 25 -8.81 15.99 33.09
N SER A 26 -10.03 16.30 32.62
CA SER A 26 -10.90 17.32 33.21
C SER A 26 -11.20 17.04 34.68
N ILE A 27 -11.57 15.82 35.04
CA ILE A 27 -11.88 15.47 36.43
C ILE A 27 -10.62 15.49 37.32
N SER A 28 -9.46 15.06 36.79
CA SER A 28 -8.18 15.12 37.53
C SER A 28 -7.68 16.55 37.72
N GLN A 29 -8.12 17.49 36.87
CA GLN A 29 -7.80 18.90 36.99
C GLN A 29 -8.77 19.64 37.90
N ALA A 30 -10.04 19.22 37.93
CA ALA A 30 -11.12 19.87 38.68
C ALA A 30 -11.03 19.72 40.20
N SER A 31 -10.45 18.62 40.72
CA SER A 31 -10.37 18.37 42.17
C SER A 31 -9.06 17.70 42.57
N THR A 32 -8.48 18.13 43.69
CA THR A 32 -7.29 17.49 44.28
C THR A 32 -7.60 16.09 44.79
N HIS A 33 -8.83 15.84 45.25
CA HIS A 33 -9.34 14.52 45.63
C HIS A 33 -9.32 13.57 44.43
N PHE A 34 -9.99 13.94 43.33
CA PHE A 34 -9.99 13.11 42.12
C PHE A 34 -8.60 12.98 41.49
N ARG A 35 -7.74 14.01 41.56
CA ARG A 35 -6.35 13.90 41.11
C ARG A 35 -5.58 12.82 41.86
N ARG A 36 -5.72 12.76 43.20
CA ARG A 36 -5.08 11.75 44.04
C ARG A 36 -5.69 10.37 43.81
N LEU A 37 -7.02 10.29 43.72
CA LEU A 37 -7.74 9.04 43.47
C LEU A 37 -7.35 8.41 42.12
N ILE A 38 -7.22 9.22 41.08
CA ILE A 38 -6.94 8.75 39.73
C ILE A 38 -5.46 8.41 39.54
N GLU A 39 -4.55 9.20 40.14
CA GLU A 39 -3.09 9.13 39.96
C GLU A 39 -2.71 8.83 38.50
N PRO A 40 -3.05 9.71 37.53
CA PRO A 40 -3.11 9.35 36.13
C PRO A 40 -1.71 9.01 35.56
N LYS A 41 -1.45 7.71 35.34
CA LYS A 41 -0.26 7.21 34.64
C LYS A 41 -0.49 7.18 33.14
N LYS A 42 0.59 7.36 32.35
CA LYS A 42 0.55 7.28 30.87
C LYS A 42 -0.21 6.06 30.35
N LYS A 43 -0.07 4.91 31.02
CA LYS A 43 -0.76 3.65 30.69
C LYS A 43 -2.29 3.83 30.62
N TYR A 44 -2.89 4.58 31.54
CA TYR A 44 -4.33 4.77 31.64
C TYR A 44 -4.88 5.63 30.50
N PHE A 45 -4.11 6.63 30.05
CA PHE A 45 -4.43 7.42 28.87
C PHE A 45 -4.33 6.58 27.60
N VAL A 46 -3.26 5.77 27.48
CA VAL A 46 -3.11 4.86 26.34
C VAL A 46 -4.29 3.92 26.24
N GLU A 47 -4.65 3.25 27.33
CA GLU A 47 -5.80 2.34 27.45
C GLU A 47 -7.11 2.97 26.97
N ARG A 48 -7.48 4.13 27.51
CA ARG A 48 -8.68 4.86 27.10
C ARG A 48 -8.62 5.33 25.63
N LEU A 49 -7.44 5.70 25.13
CA LEU A 49 -7.23 6.05 23.72
C LEU A 49 -7.36 4.82 22.80
N LEU A 50 -6.95 3.62 23.24
CA LEU A 50 -7.22 2.37 22.53
C LEU A 50 -8.73 2.06 22.46
N GLY A 51 -9.47 2.44 23.50
CA GLY A 51 -10.93 2.30 23.58
C GLY A 51 -11.67 3.28 22.67
N LEU A 52 -11.20 4.52 22.57
CA LEU A 52 -11.80 5.47 21.63
C LEU A 52 -11.60 5.04 20.18
N GLU A 53 -10.43 4.49 19.84
CA GLU A 53 -10.11 4.07 18.47
C GLU A 53 -11.08 3.01 17.90
N ILE A 54 -11.71 2.20 18.77
CA ILE A 54 -12.64 1.14 18.37
C ILE A 54 -14.09 1.61 18.26
N LEU A 55 -14.41 2.85 18.63
CA LEU A 55 -15.75 3.41 18.42
C LEU A 55 -16.00 3.65 16.93
N ASP A 56 -17.23 3.44 16.47
CA ASP A 56 -17.61 3.56 15.04
C ASP A 56 -17.28 4.94 14.47
N LYS A 57 -17.50 6.01 15.25
CA LYS A 57 -17.14 7.40 14.88
C LYS A 57 -15.65 7.62 14.61
N HIS A 58 -14.79 6.69 15.01
CA HIS A 58 -13.35 6.72 14.81
C HIS A 58 -12.86 5.57 13.90
N GLY A 59 -13.78 4.94 13.16
CA GLY A 59 -13.52 3.88 12.18
C GLY A 59 -13.82 2.47 12.65
N GLY A 60 -14.32 2.29 13.89
CA GLY A 60 -14.80 1.00 14.40
C GLY A 60 -13.76 -0.11 14.45
N PRO A 61 -14.13 -1.34 14.86
CA PRO A 61 -13.35 -2.53 14.59
C PRO A 61 -13.51 -2.91 13.11
N SER A 62 -12.42 -2.94 12.35
CA SER A 62 -12.43 -3.31 10.92
C SER A 62 -11.44 -4.47 10.67
N PRO A 63 -11.92 -5.64 10.20
CA PRO A 63 -11.05 -6.79 9.92
C PRO A 63 -10.11 -6.52 8.73
N ASP A 64 -10.58 -5.74 7.75
CA ASP A 64 -9.90 -5.58 6.46
C ASP A 64 -8.92 -4.39 6.45
N GLY A 65 -8.93 -3.56 7.51
CA GLY A 65 -8.10 -2.35 7.58
C GLY A 65 -8.38 -1.30 6.49
N MET A 66 -9.40 -1.53 5.65
CA MET A 66 -9.81 -0.63 4.57
C MET A 66 -10.91 0.31 5.05
N GLU A 67 -10.87 1.54 4.55
CA GLU A 67 -11.93 2.55 4.74
C GLU A 67 -13.19 2.07 4.03
N LYS A 68 -14.20 1.66 4.80
CA LYS A 68 -15.56 1.44 4.29
C LYS A 68 -16.35 2.74 4.53
N ASN A 69 -17.04 3.24 3.51
CA ASN A 69 -18.07 4.28 3.60
C ASN A 69 -17.60 5.66 4.12
N GLY A 70 -16.44 6.16 3.69
CA GLY A 70 -16.00 7.54 3.99
C GLY A 70 -15.64 7.80 5.46
N VAL A 71 -15.65 6.77 6.31
CA VAL A 71 -15.19 6.88 7.70
C VAL A 71 -13.67 6.84 7.73
N ARG A 72 -13.05 7.98 8.06
CA ARG A 72 -11.59 8.12 8.16
C ARG A 72 -11.04 7.10 9.15
N TYR A 73 -10.19 6.19 8.68
CA TYR A 73 -9.48 5.28 9.58
C TYR A 73 -8.58 6.11 10.49
N ALA A 74 -8.90 6.14 11.78
CA ALA A 74 -8.06 6.76 12.81
C ALA A 74 -7.28 5.69 13.58
N GLY A 75 -5.98 5.92 13.73
CA GLY A 75 -5.11 5.17 14.62
C GLY A 75 -4.65 6.05 15.77
N GLN A 76 -4.35 5.45 16.91
CA GLN A 76 -3.76 6.16 18.05
C GLN A 76 -2.22 6.12 18.03
N CYS A 77 -1.62 7.24 18.38
CA CYS A 77 -0.22 7.32 18.74
C CYS A 77 -0.09 7.33 20.27
N THR A 78 0.58 6.33 20.84
CA THR A 78 0.72 6.23 22.30
C THR A 78 1.83 7.10 22.88
N ASP A 79 2.64 7.73 22.02
CA ASP A 79 3.66 8.70 22.43
C ASP A 79 3.08 10.12 22.55
N CYS A 80 2.39 10.62 21.53
CA CYS A 80 1.73 11.93 21.60
C CYS A 80 0.28 11.89 22.09
N LEU A 81 -0.25 10.70 22.41
CA LEU A 81 -1.60 10.48 22.94
C LEU A 81 -2.72 11.08 22.07
N ARG A 82 -2.54 11.06 20.74
CA ARG A 82 -3.52 11.55 19.77
C ARG A 82 -4.12 10.43 18.94
N LEU A 83 -5.41 10.55 18.63
CA LEU A 83 -6.03 9.87 17.49
C LEU A 83 -5.70 10.66 16.24
N LEU A 84 -5.10 10.00 15.26
CA LEU A 84 -4.64 10.61 14.02
C LEU A 84 -5.15 9.76 12.84
N PRO A 85 -5.43 10.37 11.68
CA PRO A 85 -5.72 9.63 10.46
C PRO A 85 -4.59 8.66 10.08
N HIS A 86 -4.92 7.60 9.35
CA HIS A 86 -3.98 6.55 8.94
C HIS A 86 -2.72 7.11 8.24
N GLN A 87 -2.84 8.21 7.48
CA GLN A 87 -1.74 8.88 6.77
C GLN A 87 -0.58 9.36 7.67
N TYR A 88 -0.82 9.50 8.98
CA TYR A 88 0.22 9.86 9.94
C TYR A 88 1.00 8.65 10.44
N PHE A 89 0.70 7.45 9.96
CA PHE A 89 1.38 6.22 10.32
C PHE A 89 2.05 5.56 9.11
N ASP A 90 2.86 4.56 9.40
CA ASP A 90 3.36 3.63 8.40
C ASP A 90 2.27 2.58 8.17
N ASN A 91 1.52 2.72 7.07
CA ASN A 91 0.37 1.86 6.81
C ASN A 91 0.77 0.39 6.73
N HIS A 92 1.93 0.07 6.15
CA HIS A 92 2.42 -1.32 6.13
C HIS A 92 2.68 -1.85 7.53
N SER A 93 3.14 -1.01 8.46
CA SER A 93 3.30 -1.41 9.86
C SER A 93 1.98 -1.50 10.61
N VAL A 94 1.03 -0.57 10.38
CA VAL A 94 -0.28 -0.56 11.05
C VAL A 94 -1.19 -1.67 10.55
N LEU A 95 -1.06 -2.12 9.30
CA LEU A 95 -1.83 -3.25 8.75
C LEU A 95 -1.31 -4.61 9.23
N ARG A 96 -0.14 -4.68 9.88
CA ARG A 96 0.32 -5.93 10.49
C ARG A 96 -0.64 -6.35 11.59
N LEU A 97 -0.90 -7.65 11.68
CA LEU A 97 -1.91 -8.24 12.56
C LEU A 97 -1.90 -7.67 13.99
N GLY A 98 -0.75 -7.57 14.65
CA GLY A 98 -0.68 -7.03 16.02
C GLY A 98 -1.00 -5.54 16.15
N TYR A 99 -0.87 -4.75 15.08
CA TYR A 99 -0.99 -3.29 15.10
C TYR A 99 -2.30 -2.78 14.49
N ARG A 100 -3.03 -3.61 13.73
CA ARG A 100 -4.32 -3.22 13.14
C ARG A 100 -5.41 -3.14 14.22
N LYS A 101 -6.57 -2.60 13.87
CA LYS A 101 -7.72 -2.57 14.77
C LYS A 101 -8.20 -3.98 15.09
N PRO A 102 -8.63 -4.26 16.34
CA PRO A 102 -8.99 -5.60 16.76
C PRO A 102 -10.26 -6.06 16.05
N ILE A 103 -10.44 -7.37 15.92
CA ILE A 103 -11.69 -7.96 15.42
C ILE A 103 -12.78 -7.83 16.49
N PRO A 104 -14.05 -7.56 16.13
CA PRO A 104 -15.16 -7.61 17.08
C PRO A 104 -15.16 -8.93 17.86
N GLY A 105 -15.32 -8.86 19.19
CA GLY A 105 -15.34 -10.04 20.06
C GLY A 105 -13.96 -10.61 20.42
N SER A 106 -12.87 -10.10 19.85
CA SER A 106 -11.52 -10.45 20.31
C SER A 106 -11.23 -9.86 21.69
N LEU A 107 -10.34 -10.49 22.47
CA LEU A 107 -9.91 -9.96 23.77
C LEU A 107 -9.37 -8.52 23.68
N ALA A 108 -8.68 -8.20 22.59
CA ALA A 108 -8.15 -6.87 22.32
C ALA A 108 -9.24 -5.81 22.00
N SER A 109 -10.46 -6.25 21.69
CA SER A 109 -11.63 -5.37 21.52
C SER A 109 -12.43 -5.14 22.82
N ILE A 110 -12.30 -6.04 23.80
CA ILE A 110 -13.11 -6.02 25.04
C ILE A 110 -12.37 -5.35 26.21
N ALA A 111 -11.08 -5.67 26.40
CA ALA A 111 -10.33 -5.22 27.57
C ALA A 111 -9.63 -3.88 27.30
N ILE A 112 -10.24 -2.78 27.75
CA ILE A 112 -9.75 -1.44 27.43
C ILE A 112 -8.99 -0.82 28.60
N THR A 113 -9.36 -1.09 29.85
CA THR A 113 -8.74 -0.45 31.03
C THR A 113 -8.24 -1.50 32.01
N SER A 114 -7.03 -1.29 32.53
CA SER A 114 -6.45 -2.07 33.64
C SER A 114 -6.67 -1.41 35.00
N TRP A 115 -7.52 -0.38 35.06
CA TRP A 115 -7.75 0.38 36.27
C TRP A 115 -8.72 -0.35 37.20
N GLU A 116 -8.15 -1.13 38.10
CA GLU A 116 -8.77 -1.63 39.31
C GLU A 116 -7.97 -1.16 40.52
N PRO A 117 -8.63 -0.77 41.62
CA PRO A 117 -8.01 -0.90 42.93
C PRO A 117 -7.65 -2.39 43.09
N ASP A 118 -6.42 -2.69 43.52
CA ASP A 118 -5.89 -4.05 43.61
C ASP A 118 -6.92 -5.04 44.19
N GLY A 119 -7.50 -5.89 43.33
CA GLY A 119 -8.46 -6.90 43.77
C GLY A 119 -9.39 -7.38 42.66
N HIS A 120 -9.06 -8.53 42.07
CA HIS A 120 -10.01 -9.48 41.47
C HIS A 120 -10.33 -9.48 39.96
N ILE A 121 -9.60 -8.83 39.05
CA ILE A 121 -9.54 -9.33 37.67
C ILE A 121 -8.43 -10.39 37.55
N ARG A 122 -8.85 -11.63 37.30
CA ARG A 122 -7.98 -12.69 36.75
C ARG A 122 -7.40 -12.17 35.43
N ARG A 123 -6.22 -11.55 35.50
CA ARG A 123 -5.37 -11.32 34.34
C ARG A 123 -5.17 -12.69 33.68
N PRO A 124 -5.44 -12.88 32.38
CA PRO A 124 -4.87 -14.01 31.68
C PRO A 124 -3.36 -13.92 31.93
N ARG A 125 -2.77 -14.96 32.54
CA ARG A 125 -1.33 -15.04 32.74
C ARG A 125 -0.67 -14.91 31.37
N ARG A 126 -0.27 -13.68 30.99
CA ARG A 126 0.82 -13.54 30.04
C ARG A 126 2.02 -14.07 30.78
N HIS A 127 2.41 -15.30 30.44
CA HIS A 127 3.74 -15.80 30.72
C HIS A 127 4.74 -14.84 30.04
N LEU A 128 5.08 -13.75 30.73
CA LEU A 128 6.33 -13.05 30.55
C LEU A 128 7.41 -13.95 31.15
N ARG A 129 7.70 -15.08 30.48
CA ARG A 129 8.95 -15.79 30.67
C ARG A 129 10.02 -14.97 29.98
N ASN A 130 10.64 -14.08 30.75
CA ASN A 130 11.97 -13.56 30.44
C ASN A 130 12.93 -14.77 30.49
N GLY A 131 13.10 -15.46 29.35
CA GLY A 131 13.92 -16.66 29.26
C GLY A 131 13.86 -17.44 27.93
N GLU A 132 12.91 -17.16 27.04
CA GLU A 132 12.71 -17.95 25.80
C GLU A 132 12.69 -17.07 24.54
N THR A 133 13.69 -16.20 24.35
CA THR A 133 13.75 -15.31 23.19
C THR A 133 13.80 -16.06 21.85
N GLN A 134 14.43 -17.24 21.81
CA GLN A 134 14.57 -18.02 20.57
C GLN A 134 13.34 -18.87 20.27
N ALA A 135 12.81 -19.62 21.26
CA ALA A 135 11.60 -20.43 21.10
C ALA A 135 10.34 -19.58 20.83
N ALA A 136 10.20 -18.42 21.50
CA ALA A 136 9.12 -17.48 21.22
C ALA A 136 9.26 -16.81 19.84
N SER A 137 10.49 -16.62 19.34
CA SER A 137 10.71 -16.12 17.97
C SER A 137 10.40 -17.15 16.90
N LEU A 138 10.70 -18.42 17.17
CA LEU A 138 10.40 -19.55 16.28
C LEU A 138 8.88 -19.78 16.21
N SER A 139 8.17 -19.72 17.34
CA SER A 139 6.70 -19.83 17.36
C SER A 139 6.02 -18.66 16.64
N GLU A 140 6.51 -17.43 16.80
CA GLU A 140 6.01 -16.27 16.06
C GLU A 140 6.26 -16.39 14.54
N ARG A 141 7.43 -16.93 14.13
CA ARG A 141 7.74 -17.16 12.70
C ARG A 141 6.83 -18.22 12.09
N THR A 142 6.61 -19.32 12.81
CA THR A 142 5.69 -20.39 12.38
C THR A 142 4.26 -19.89 12.28
N LEU A 143 3.79 -19.11 13.26
CA LEU A 143 2.46 -18.52 13.24
C LEU A 143 2.27 -17.54 12.08
N ARG A 144 3.26 -16.70 11.79
CA ARG A 144 3.22 -15.82 10.60
C ARG A 144 3.16 -16.60 9.30
N LYS A 145 3.90 -17.70 9.21
CA LYS A 145 3.88 -18.58 8.03
C LYS A 145 2.52 -19.26 7.88
N ARG A 146 1.97 -19.81 8.97
CA ARG A 146 0.61 -20.39 9.00
C ARG A 146 -0.44 -19.37 8.54
N TYR A 147 -0.43 -18.18 9.13
CA TYR A 147 -1.36 -17.10 8.77
C TYR A 147 -1.21 -16.71 7.30
N PHE A 148 0.03 -16.48 6.83
CA PHE A 148 0.31 -16.17 5.42
C PHE A 148 -0.27 -17.23 4.48
N VAL A 149 0.00 -18.52 4.73
CA VAL A 149 -0.53 -19.61 3.90
C VAL A 149 -2.06 -19.58 3.87
N CYS A 150 -2.71 -19.40 5.03
CA CYS A 150 -4.18 -19.34 5.10
C CYS A 150 -4.75 -18.18 4.27
N VAL A 151 -4.20 -16.96 4.40
CA VAL A 151 -4.73 -15.81 3.64
C VAL A 151 -4.36 -15.84 2.15
N THR A 152 -3.19 -16.36 1.76
CA THR A 152 -2.81 -16.40 0.34
C THR A 152 -3.44 -17.55 -0.43
N ALA A 153 -3.50 -18.75 0.19
CA ALA A 153 -4.16 -19.90 -0.42
C ALA A 153 -5.69 -19.77 -0.37
N GLY A 154 -6.23 -19.14 0.69
CA GLY A 154 -7.66 -18.81 0.82
C GLY A 154 -8.17 -17.77 -0.19
N GLN A 155 -7.31 -16.90 -0.70
CA GLN A 155 -7.71 -15.90 -1.71
C GLN A 155 -7.65 -16.39 -3.16
N GLY A 156 -7.48 -17.70 -3.39
CA GLY A 156 -7.41 -18.25 -4.75
C GLY A 156 -6.15 -17.83 -5.53
N SER A 157 -5.14 -17.28 -4.85
CA SER A 157 -3.88 -16.91 -5.49
C SER A 157 -3.22 -18.16 -6.07
N GLN A 158 -2.82 -18.09 -7.34
CA GLN A 158 -2.10 -19.09 -8.15
C GLN A 158 -0.73 -19.55 -7.59
N GLY A 159 -0.56 -19.67 -6.28
CA GLY A 159 0.72 -19.97 -5.63
C GLY A 159 1.23 -21.40 -5.80
N PHE A 160 0.47 -22.28 -6.46
CA PHE A 160 0.80 -23.70 -6.60
C PHE A 160 0.61 -24.23 -8.03
N VAL A 161 0.68 -23.37 -9.04
CA VAL A 161 0.71 -23.82 -10.43
C VAL A 161 1.98 -24.67 -10.62
N GLY A 162 1.81 -25.96 -10.94
CA GLY A 162 2.90 -26.92 -11.10
C GLY A 162 3.35 -27.65 -9.83
N VAL A 163 2.68 -27.46 -8.69
CA VAL A 163 2.99 -28.16 -7.43
C VAL A 163 1.98 -29.29 -7.19
N THR A 164 2.45 -30.48 -6.83
CA THR A 164 1.58 -31.66 -6.61
C THR A 164 0.70 -31.50 -5.36
N SER A 165 -0.47 -32.17 -5.35
CA SER A 165 -1.36 -32.24 -4.19
C SER A 165 -0.64 -32.72 -2.93
N ALA A 166 0.27 -33.69 -3.07
CA ALA A 166 1.09 -34.22 -1.97
C ALA A 166 2.01 -33.15 -1.36
N THR A 167 2.71 -32.38 -2.20
CA THR A 167 3.61 -31.31 -1.74
C THR A 167 2.82 -30.18 -1.05
N THR A 168 1.61 -29.93 -1.55
CA THR A 168 0.69 -28.92 -1.00
C THR A 168 0.19 -29.33 0.38
N LEU A 169 -0.26 -30.57 0.54
CA LEU A 169 -0.69 -31.12 1.83
C LEU A 169 0.45 -31.14 2.86
N GLU A 170 1.66 -31.52 2.46
CA GLU A 170 2.83 -31.53 3.34
C GLU A 170 3.19 -30.12 3.83
N LEU A 171 3.05 -29.11 2.97
CA LEU A 171 3.21 -27.71 3.38
C LEU A 171 2.18 -27.32 4.47
N PHE A 172 0.93 -27.75 4.33
CA PHE A 172 -0.14 -27.45 5.30
C PHE A 172 0.10 -28.13 6.65
N LYS A 173 0.52 -29.41 6.64
CA LYS A 173 0.94 -30.15 7.83
C LYS A 173 2.10 -29.47 8.54
N ARG A 174 3.15 -29.13 7.80
CA ARG A 174 4.34 -28.43 8.34
C ARG A 174 4.01 -27.04 8.90
N CYS A 175 2.97 -26.38 8.40
CA CYS A 175 2.49 -25.10 8.93
C CYS A 175 1.50 -25.27 10.09
N ALA A 176 1.19 -26.51 10.50
CA ALA A 176 0.23 -26.86 11.54
C ALA A 176 -1.13 -26.17 11.31
N ILE A 177 -1.66 -26.27 10.08
CA ILE A 177 -3.00 -25.75 9.74
C ILE A 177 -4.03 -26.75 10.22
N SER A 178 -4.92 -26.30 11.10
CA SER A 178 -5.92 -27.14 11.75
C SER A 178 -6.86 -27.77 10.74
N GLY A 179 -6.99 -29.10 10.85
CA GLY A 179 -7.78 -29.93 9.95
C GLY A 179 -6.97 -30.58 8.82
N PHE A 180 -5.69 -30.21 8.63
CA PHE A 180 -4.79 -30.86 7.67
C PHE A 180 -3.70 -31.72 8.33
N GLU A 181 -3.49 -31.60 9.65
CA GLU A 181 -2.35 -32.22 10.35
C GLU A 181 -2.27 -33.75 10.12
N ASP A 182 -3.40 -34.43 10.29
CA ASP A 182 -3.49 -35.89 10.19
C ASP A 182 -4.17 -36.37 8.91
N MET A 183 -4.49 -35.44 7.99
CA MET A 183 -5.23 -35.74 6.76
C MET A 183 -4.38 -36.58 5.79
N SER A 184 -4.95 -37.62 5.21
CA SER A 184 -4.33 -38.39 4.14
C SER A 184 -4.42 -37.67 2.79
N LEU A 185 -3.57 -38.06 1.83
CA LEU A 185 -3.63 -37.51 0.47
C LEU A 185 -5.00 -37.75 -0.20
N VAL A 186 -5.56 -38.94 0.01
CA VAL A 186 -6.87 -39.33 -0.54
C VAL A 186 -7.99 -38.45 0.01
N GLU A 187 -7.97 -38.13 1.31
CA GLU A 187 -8.95 -37.22 1.91
C GLU A 187 -8.76 -35.79 1.39
N PHE A 188 -7.51 -35.34 1.25
CA PHE A 188 -7.21 -34.01 0.74
C PHE A 188 -7.66 -33.80 -0.71
N GLU A 189 -7.53 -34.83 -1.55
CA GLU A 189 -7.98 -34.78 -2.95
C GLU A 189 -9.50 -34.81 -3.08
N LYS A 190 -10.21 -35.42 -2.12
CA LYS A 190 -11.68 -35.42 -2.07
C LYS A 190 -12.29 -34.09 -1.63
N LEU A 191 -11.51 -33.21 -0.99
CA LEU A 191 -12.00 -31.90 -0.57
C LEU A 191 -12.25 -30.99 -1.78
N THR A 192 -13.45 -30.42 -1.81
CA THR A 192 -13.80 -29.35 -2.75
C THR A 192 -12.99 -28.09 -2.47
N VAL A 193 -12.87 -27.21 -3.47
CA VAL A 193 -12.22 -25.89 -3.30
C VAL A 193 -12.88 -25.11 -2.16
N ALA A 194 -14.22 -25.08 -2.11
CA ALA A 194 -14.97 -24.37 -1.08
C ALA A 194 -14.65 -24.86 0.34
N GLN A 195 -14.54 -26.19 0.55
CA GLN A 195 -14.17 -26.75 1.85
C GLN A 195 -12.74 -26.35 2.25
N LYS A 196 -11.78 -26.40 1.30
CA LYS A 196 -10.39 -25.97 1.56
C LYS A 196 -10.36 -24.49 1.96
N LEU A 197 -11.09 -23.63 1.24
CA LEU A 197 -11.20 -22.20 1.54
C LEU A 197 -11.77 -21.95 2.94
N GLN A 198 -12.87 -22.62 3.28
CA GLN A 198 -13.49 -22.52 4.61
C GLN A 198 -12.52 -22.92 5.74
N MET A 199 -11.73 -23.98 5.53
CA MET A 199 -10.71 -24.38 6.51
C MET A 199 -9.62 -23.32 6.66
N PHE A 200 -9.15 -22.70 5.58
CA PHE A 200 -8.19 -21.60 5.66
C PHE A 200 -8.76 -20.38 6.36
N ASP A 201 -10.01 -20.00 6.05
CA ASP A 201 -10.68 -18.86 6.68
C ASP A 201 -10.86 -19.07 8.19
N ASN A 202 -11.27 -20.27 8.61
CA ASN A 202 -11.38 -20.62 10.04
C ASN A 202 -10.03 -20.52 10.76
N ASN A 203 -8.96 -21.00 10.12
CA ASN A 203 -7.60 -20.92 10.66
C ASN A 203 -7.09 -19.49 10.74
N ALA A 204 -7.33 -18.68 9.70
CA ALA A 204 -7.00 -17.27 9.70
C ALA A 204 -7.75 -16.56 10.82
N LEU A 205 -9.07 -16.68 10.90
CA LEU A 205 -9.91 -16.05 11.90
C LEU A 205 -9.47 -16.40 13.33
N ALA A 206 -9.14 -17.66 13.61
CA ALA A 206 -8.65 -18.08 14.93
C ALA A 206 -7.36 -17.34 15.33
N ILE A 207 -6.40 -17.24 14.41
CA ILE A 207 -5.15 -16.49 14.62
C ILE A 207 -5.46 -15.00 14.80
N GLU A 208 -6.39 -14.46 14.03
CA GLU A 208 -6.75 -13.06 14.12
C GLU A 208 -7.46 -12.71 15.43
N LEU A 209 -8.39 -13.53 15.93
CA LEU A 209 -9.04 -13.33 17.23
C LEU A 209 -8.03 -13.26 18.39
N GLU A 210 -6.93 -13.99 18.31
CA GLU A 210 -5.88 -14.00 19.33
C GLU A 210 -4.89 -12.84 19.18
N ARG A 211 -4.48 -12.54 17.94
CA ARG A 211 -3.31 -11.68 17.68
C ARG A 211 -3.68 -10.29 17.19
N CYS A 212 -4.86 -10.11 16.62
CA CYS A 212 -5.27 -8.86 16.04
C CYS A 212 -5.30 -7.74 17.10
N GLY A 213 -4.57 -6.67 16.86
CA GLY A 213 -4.58 -5.48 17.72
C GLY A 213 -3.92 -5.63 19.09
N ASN A 214 -3.17 -6.71 19.37
CA ASN A 214 -2.52 -6.93 20.66
C ASN A 214 -1.31 -6.02 20.95
N LYS A 215 -0.73 -5.43 19.90
CA LYS A 215 0.43 -4.51 19.92
C LYS A 215 0.03 -3.06 19.60
N ARG A 216 -1.28 -2.73 19.58
CA ARG A 216 -1.78 -1.35 19.33
C ARG A 216 -1.17 -0.31 20.27
N HIS A 217 -0.94 -0.70 21.54
CA HIS A 217 -0.30 0.14 22.55
C HIS A 217 1.15 0.54 22.22
N LEU A 218 1.79 -0.12 21.25
CA LEU A 218 3.14 0.19 20.76
C LEU A 218 3.13 1.10 19.51
N ARG A 219 1.95 1.47 18.98
CA ARG A 219 1.87 2.30 17.78
C ARG A 219 2.35 3.71 18.02
N ARG A 220 3.09 4.23 17.04
CA ARG A 220 3.60 5.60 17.01
C ARG A 220 3.38 6.19 15.64
N CYS A 221 2.94 7.44 15.59
CA CYS A 221 2.87 8.19 14.35
C CYS A 221 4.27 8.49 13.81
N ASN A 222 4.36 8.81 12.52
CA ASN A 222 5.59 9.08 11.80
C ASN A 222 6.37 10.23 12.45
N GLU A 223 5.69 11.28 12.95
CA GLU A 223 6.36 12.38 13.65
C GLU A 223 7.02 11.94 14.97
N CYS A 224 6.32 11.18 15.81
CA CYS A 224 6.92 10.66 17.04
C CYS A 224 8.08 9.70 16.75
N ARG A 225 8.00 8.92 15.66
CA ARG A 225 9.12 8.05 15.23
C ARG A 225 10.32 8.89 14.77
N TYR A 226 10.06 9.97 14.03
CA TYR A 226 11.09 10.90 13.55
C TYR A 226 11.83 11.57 14.71
N LEU A 227 11.10 12.22 15.62
CA LEU A 227 11.68 12.93 16.79
C LEU A 227 12.53 12.02 17.68
N ARG A 228 12.29 10.71 17.65
CA ARG A 228 13.02 9.70 18.41
C ARG A 228 14.17 9.05 17.63
N GLY A 229 14.47 9.51 16.42
CA GLY A 229 15.51 8.93 15.57
C GLY A 229 15.21 7.48 15.11
N GLN A 230 13.94 7.09 15.07
CA GLN A 230 13.52 5.73 14.72
C GLN A 230 13.29 5.54 13.21
N LEU A 231 13.37 6.62 12.44
CA LEU A 231 13.28 6.59 10.98
C LEU A 231 14.70 6.68 10.43
N LYS A 232 15.37 5.53 10.39
CA LYS A 232 16.72 5.41 9.85
C LYS A 232 16.67 5.17 8.33
N PRO A 233 17.67 5.65 7.58
CA PRO A 233 17.89 5.25 6.20
C PRO A 233 17.93 3.72 6.11
N ARG A 234 17.25 3.17 5.10
CA ARG A 234 17.33 1.73 4.84
C ARG A 234 18.59 1.45 4.00
N PRO A 235 19.28 0.31 4.19
CA PRO A 235 20.49 -0.02 3.40
C PRO A 235 20.26 -0.05 1.89
N ASN A 236 19.03 -0.30 1.46
CA ASN A 236 18.62 -0.29 0.04
C ASN A 236 18.20 1.11 -0.46
N GLY A 237 18.43 2.16 0.34
CA GLY A 237 18.06 3.55 0.05
C GLY A 237 16.61 3.90 0.34
N TYR A 238 15.67 2.95 0.37
CA TYR A 238 14.22 3.20 0.39
C TYR A 238 13.64 3.91 1.64
N GLY A 239 14.49 4.38 2.57
CA GLY A 239 14.09 5.08 3.79
C GLY A 239 14.34 6.59 3.79
N GLY A 240 14.92 7.15 2.72
CA GLY A 240 15.38 8.53 2.71
C GLY A 240 16.53 8.78 3.69
N THR A 241 16.75 10.05 4.03
CA THR A 241 17.81 10.48 4.95
C THR A 241 17.27 10.72 6.36
N ALA A 242 18.16 10.90 7.34
CA ALA A 242 17.75 11.32 8.68
C ALA A 242 17.04 12.69 8.69
N LYS A 243 17.35 13.58 7.74
CA LYS A 243 16.72 14.90 7.60
C LYS A 243 15.39 14.82 6.85
N VAL A 244 15.31 13.97 5.85
CA VAL A 244 14.15 13.80 4.97
C VAL A 244 13.74 12.31 4.96
N PRO A 245 13.10 11.83 6.04
CA PRO A 245 12.70 10.45 6.15
C PRO A 245 11.57 10.12 5.18
N ILE A 246 11.63 8.92 4.59
CA ILE A 246 10.61 8.37 3.71
C ILE A 246 10.02 7.12 4.37
N VAL A 247 8.69 7.09 4.47
CA VAL A 247 7.95 6.01 5.11
C VAL A 247 6.90 5.48 4.15
N ALA A 248 6.74 4.16 4.07
CA ALA A 248 5.71 3.56 3.24
C ALA A 248 4.31 3.94 3.77
N SER A 249 3.43 4.28 2.84
CA SER A 249 2.04 4.72 3.08
C SER A 249 1.08 3.69 2.52
N ARG A 250 -0.10 4.14 2.06
CA ARG A 250 -1.15 3.33 1.46
C ARG A 250 -0.72 2.76 0.11
N GLN A 251 -1.38 1.68 -0.29
CA GLN A 251 -1.38 1.22 -1.66
C GLN A 251 -2.54 1.89 -2.39
N VAL A 252 -2.27 2.45 -3.55
CA VAL A 252 -3.28 3.06 -4.42
C VAL A 252 -3.21 2.39 -5.77
N VAL A 253 -4.36 2.00 -6.29
CA VAL A 253 -4.48 1.49 -7.65
C VAL A 253 -4.58 2.68 -8.58
N PHE A 254 -3.59 2.82 -9.46
CA PHE A 254 -3.57 3.87 -10.47
C PHE A 254 -3.84 3.26 -11.83
N ALA A 255 -4.68 3.91 -12.63
CA ALA A 255 -4.92 3.51 -14.00
C ALA A 255 -3.70 3.69 -14.91
N ASN A 256 -2.81 4.63 -14.58
CA ASN A 256 -1.55 4.87 -15.30
C ASN A 256 -0.39 5.11 -14.32
N HIS A 257 0.84 4.73 -14.73
CA HIS A 257 2.06 5.02 -13.97
C HIS A 257 2.29 6.53 -13.76
N LEU A 258 1.80 7.38 -14.66
CA LEU A 258 1.86 8.83 -14.53
C LEU A 258 1.01 9.37 -13.38
N ASP A 259 -0.16 8.78 -13.10
CA ASP A 259 -1.02 9.21 -11.98
C ASP A 259 -0.38 9.09 -10.62
N ARG A 260 0.59 8.18 -10.50
CA ARG A 260 1.38 8.04 -9.27
C ARG A 260 2.01 9.37 -8.88
N TRP A 261 2.45 10.14 -9.87
CA TRP A 261 3.11 11.42 -9.71
C TRP A 261 2.15 12.59 -9.95
N PHE A 262 1.20 12.43 -10.88
CA PHE A 262 0.22 13.43 -11.28
C PHE A 262 -1.20 12.88 -11.21
N PRO A 263 -1.81 12.79 -10.01
CA PRO A 263 -3.11 12.15 -9.85
C PRO A 263 -4.21 12.82 -10.67
N GLY A 264 -4.96 12.01 -11.42
CA GLY A 264 -6.04 12.46 -12.29
C GLY A 264 -5.63 12.56 -13.76
N PHE A 265 -4.36 12.35 -14.08
CA PHE A 265 -3.86 12.30 -15.46
C PHE A 265 -4.55 11.20 -16.28
N SER A 266 -4.88 10.05 -15.67
CA SER A 266 -5.67 9.00 -16.35
C SER A 266 -7.17 9.26 -16.44
N ASN A 267 -7.71 10.32 -15.86
CA ASN A 267 -9.14 10.60 -16.03
C ASN A 267 -9.47 10.93 -17.49
N CYS A 268 -8.47 11.36 -18.27
CA CYS A 268 -8.60 11.63 -19.69
C CYS A 268 -8.24 10.42 -20.57
N LEU A 269 -7.97 9.25 -19.97
CA LEU A 269 -7.69 8.00 -20.70
C LEU A 269 -8.96 7.14 -20.79
N GLU A 270 -9.29 6.73 -22.02
CA GLU A 270 -10.38 5.78 -22.28
C GLU A 270 -10.05 4.39 -21.73
N ASN A 271 -8.81 3.94 -21.92
CA ASN A 271 -8.34 2.65 -21.40
C ASN A 271 -7.44 2.83 -20.17
N LYS A 272 -7.80 2.12 -19.10
CA LYS A 272 -7.15 2.18 -17.79
C LYS A 272 -6.52 0.82 -17.51
N ARG A 273 -5.21 0.78 -17.24
CA ARG A 273 -4.50 -0.45 -16.83
C ARG A 273 -4.15 -0.36 -15.33
N PRO A 274 -5.11 -0.66 -14.44
CA PRO A 274 -4.94 -0.47 -13.01
C PRO A 274 -3.75 -1.27 -12.49
N THR A 275 -2.76 -0.57 -11.94
CA THR A 275 -1.63 -1.21 -11.25
C THR A 275 -1.57 -0.71 -9.81
N PRO A 276 -1.48 -1.61 -8.81
CA PRO A 276 -1.39 -1.20 -7.43
C PRO A 276 0.03 -0.70 -7.11
N TRP A 277 0.13 0.53 -6.58
CA TRP A 277 1.41 1.15 -6.19
C TRP A 277 1.41 1.52 -4.72
N THR A 278 2.49 1.18 -4.01
CA THR A 278 2.77 1.72 -2.68
C THR A 278 3.15 3.19 -2.79
N MET A 279 2.35 4.05 -2.16
CA MET A 279 2.67 5.46 -1.93
C MET A 279 3.59 5.60 -0.73
N TYR A 280 4.27 6.74 -0.63
CA TYR A 280 5.21 7.02 0.46
C TYR A 280 4.90 8.39 1.06
N MET A 281 5.09 8.52 2.37
CA MET A 281 5.06 9.79 3.09
C MET A 281 6.48 10.29 3.28
N VAL A 282 6.68 11.59 3.09
CA VAL A 282 7.94 12.28 3.31
C VAL A 282 7.68 13.46 4.24
N ARG A 283 8.58 13.67 5.21
CA ARG A 283 8.55 14.85 6.06
C ARG A 283 9.28 15.99 5.38
N CYS A 284 8.58 17.08 5.08
CA CYS A 284 9.18 18.24 4.44
C CYS A 284 10.15 18.95 5.41
N PRO A 285 11.40 19.24 4.99
CA PRO A 285 12.34 19.98 5.83
C PRO A 285 11.91 21.44 6.04
N GLY A 286 11.32 22.09 5.04
CA GLY A 286 10.85 23.48 5.15
C GLY A 286 9.64 23.71 6.07
N CYS A 287 8.60 22.86 6.03
CA CYS A 287 7.37 23.06 6.83
C CYS A 287 7.12 22.02 7.92
N ALA A 288 8.00 21.02 8.09
CA ALA A 288 7.85 19.92 9.05
C ALA A 288 6.57 19.05 8.88
N CYS A 289 5.78 19.27 7.83
CA CYS A 289 4.59 18.46 7.55
C CYS A 289 4.95 17.17 6.83
N TRP A 290 4.23 16.10 7.18
CA TRP A 290 4.22 14.85 6.43
C TRP A 290 3.29 14.98 5.24
N LYS A 291 3.81 14.71 4.04
CA LYS A 291 3.08 14.80 2.78
C LYS A 291 3.38 13.58 1.92
N GLU A 292 2.51 13.25 0.98
CA GLU A 292 2.81 12.15 0.07
C GLU A 292 3.96 12.54 -0.84
N ILE A 293 4.71 11.53 -1.28
CA ILE A 293 5.92 11.71 -2.07
C ILE A 293 5.69 12.54 -3.33
N ARG A 294 4.50 12.48 -3.94
CA ARG A 294 4.10 13.28 -5.10
C ARG A 294 3.98 14.79 -4.84
N ASP A 295 3.89 15.21 -3.58
CA ASP A 295 3.92 16.62 -3.19
C ASP A 295 5.36 17.18 -3.15
N PHE A 296 6.35 16.38 -3.58
CA PHE A 296 7.76 16.72 -3.61
C PHE A 296 8.34 16.64 -5.02
N ARG A 297 9.50 17.28 -5.15
CA ARG A 297 10.23 17.45 -6.40
C ARG A 297 11.35 16.42 -6.42
N PHE A 298 11.28 15.45 -7.32
CA PHE A 298 12.38 14.48 -7.52
C PHE A 298 13.29 15.00 -8.61
N ALA A 299 14.56 15.24 -8.28
CA ALA A 299 15.57 15.37 -9.32
C ALA A 299 15.62 14.08 -10.17
N THR A 300 16.07 14.22 -11.40
CA THR A 300 15.89 13.30 -12.53
C THR A 300 16.87 12.15 -12.59
N GLY A 301 16.36 11.02 -13.04
CA GLY A 301 17.15 9.87 -13.48
C GLY A 301 16.47 8.54 -13.16
N THR A 302 16.57 7.73 -14.18
CA THR A 302 16.08 6.37 -14.36
C THR A 302 16.38 5.47 -13.16
N ARG A 303 15.41 4.63 -12.80
CA ARG A 303 15.61 3.42 -11.98
C ARG A 303 16.44 2.39 -12.76
N ARG A 304 17.69 2.71 -13.12
CA ARG A 304 18.70 1.66 -13.32
C ARG A 304 19.35 1.43 -11.95
N GLY A 305 19.54 0.16 -11.61
CA GLY A 305 19.74 -0.34 -10.24
C GLY A 305 20.74 0.46 -9.41
N THR A 306 20.56 0.37 -8.08
CA THR A 306 21.43 0.89 -7.00
C THR A 306 21.34 2.37 -6.62
N GLN A 307 20.55 3.21 -7.28
CA GLN A 307 20.36 4.59 -6.82
C GLN A 307 19.50 4.65 -5.55
N THR A 308 20.15 4.92 -4.42
CA THR A 308 19.49 5.23 -3.15
C THR A 308 18.89 6.63 -3.21
N TRP A 309 17.90 6.91 -2.35
CA TRP A 309 17.26 8.22 -2.24
C TRP A 309 18.22 9.30 -1.71
N ASP A 310 19.46 8.94 -1.45
CA ASP A 310 20.55 9.82 -1.03
C ASP A 310 21.22 10.51 -2.22
N SER A 311 21.09 9.98 -3.45
CA SER A 311 21.79 10.52 -4.63
C SER A 311 21.05 11.67 -5.32
N ARG A 312 19.89 12.08 -4.79
CA ARG A 312 19.12 13.23 -5.28
C ARG A 312 18.44 13.94 -4.13
N ASP A 313 18.64 15.25 -4.05
CA ASP A 313 17.98 16.12 -3.10
C ASP A 313 16.46 16.01 -3.25
N ILE A 314 15.82 15.21 -2.38
CA ILE A 314 14.40 15.43 -2.10
C ILE A 314 14.36 16.80 -1.41
N THR A 315 14.02 17.79 -2.22
CA THR A 315 13.92 19.18 -1.80
C THR A 315 12.60 19.41 -1.06
N ASP A 316 12.29 20.67 -0.77
CA ASP A 316 11.04 21.09 -0.17
C ASP A 316 9.80 20.62 -0.95
N CYS A 317 8.68 20.46 -0.23
CA CYS A 317 7.39 20.20 -0.86
C CYS A 317 6.98 21.33 -1.81
N ASN A 318 6.05 21.07 -2.74
CA ASN A 318 5.60 22.02 -3.77
C ASN A 318 5.26 23.40 -3.19
N ARG A 319 4.56 23.46 -2.04
CA ARG A 319 4.21 24.71 -1.36
C ARG A 319 5.41 25.47 -0.80
N CYS A 320 6.34 24.77 -0.17
CA CYS A 320 7.57 25.39 0.36
C CYS A 320 8.48 25.86 -0.79
N PHE A 321 8.58 25.06 -1.86
CA PHE A 321 9.31 25.44 -3.06
C PHE A 321 8.73 26.69 -3.73
N ALA A 322 7.41 26.72 -3.93
CA ALA A 322 6.71 27.87 -4.52
C ALA A 322 6.84 29.13 -3.68
N ARG A 323 6.83 29.00 -2.35
CA ARG A 323 7.08 30.13 -1.44
C ARG A 323 8.50 30.68 -1.59
N ALA A 324 9.50 29.82 -1.74
CA ALA A 324 10.89 30.22 -1.83
C ALA A 324 11.29 30.74 -3.23
N ASN A 325 10.72 30.17 -4.30
CA ASN A 325 11.18 30.41 -5.68
C ASN A 325 10.10 31.01 -6.60
N GLY A 326 8.86 31.15 -6.12
CA GLY A 326 7.73 31.61 -6.92
C GLY A 326 7.00 30.50 -7.70
N HIS A 327 5.77 30.81 -8.11
CA HIS A 327 4.89 29.88 -8.83
C HIS A 327 5.42 29.52 -10.22
N GLN A 328 6.07 30.46 -10.91
CA GLN A 328 6.64 30.24 -12.24
C GLN A 328 7.77 29.19 -12.21
N CYS A 329 8.66 29.26 -11.22
CA CYS A 329 9.69 28.25 -11.00
C CYS A 329 9.09 26.90 -10.59
N LEU A 330 7.99 26.90 -9.84
CA LEU A 330 7.25 25.66 -9.56
C LEU A 330 6.76 25.05 -10.88
N ASN A 331 6.08 25.83 -11.71
CA ASN A 331 5.52 25.36 -12.98
C ASN A 331 6.60 24.76 -13.88
N LYS A 332 7.71 25.48 -14.09
CA LYS A 332 8.80 25.06 -14.99
C LYS A 332 9.32 23.65 -14.68
N VAL A 333 9.66 23.38 -13.42
CA VAL A 333 10.22 22.07 -13.06
C VAL A 333 9.13 20.98 -13.00
N LEU A 334 7.86 21.32 -12.73
CA LEU A 334 6.78 20.33 -12.86
C LEU A 334 6.60 19.94 -14.33
N LEU A 335 6.67 20.93 -15.23
CA LEU A 335 6.62 20.75 -16.67
C LEU A 335 7.78 19.87 -17.17
N ASP A 336 9.02 20.22 -16.81
CA ASP A 336 10.21 19.42 -17.14
C ASP A 336 10.04 17.96 -16.65
N ARG A 337 9.45 17.79 -15.47
CA ARG A 337 9.24 16.47 -14.85
C ARG A 337 8.18 15.66 -15.58
N ILE A 338 7.01 16.22 -15.84
CA ILE A 338 5.93 15.51 -16.52
C ILE A 338 6.33 15.17 -17.95
N GLN A 339 6.99 16.09 -18.67
CA GLN A 339 7.53 15.83 -20.00
C GLN A 339 8.56 14.68 -19.99
N HIS A 340 9.46 14.65 -19.01
CA HIS A 340 10.40 13.54 -18.86
C HIS A 340 9.69 12.20 -18.63
N LEU A 341 8.66 12.17 -17.78
CA LEU A 341 7.89 10.96 -17.52
C LEU A 341 7.07 10.52 -18.74
N ILE A 342 6.45 11.46 -19.45
CA ILE A 342 5.76 11.20 -20.72
C ILE A 342 6.75 10.62 -21.74
N ARG A 343 7.95 11.19 -21.89
CA ARG A 343 8.99 10.63 -22.78
C ARG A 343 9.38 9.20 -22.42
N ILE A 344 9.52 8.88 -21.13
CA ILE A 344 9.77 7.49 -20.68
C ILE A 344 8.60 6.59 -21.07
N GLN A 345 7.36 7.02 -20.82
CA GLN A 345 6.17 6.23 -21.11
C GLN A 345 5.99 6.03 -22.61
N LEU A 346 6.20 7.07 -23.43
CA LEU A 346 6.22 6.99 -24.88
C LEU A 346 7.29 6.01 -25.36
N ALA A 347 8.49 6.02 -24.78
CA ALA A 347 9.54 5.05 -25.13
C ALA A 347 9.11 3.61 -24.81
N VAL A 348 8.40 3.37 -23.70
CA VAL A 348 7.85 2.05 -23.35
C VAL A 348 6.75 1.64 -24.32
N LEU A 349 5.79 2.51 -24.63
CA LEU A 349 4.70 2.22 -25.55
C LEU A 349 5.22 2.02 -26.98
N SER A 350 6.13 2.89 -27.45
CA SER A 350 6.84 2.70 -28.71
C SER A 350 7.61 1.39 -28.72
N HIS A 351 8.25 1.00 -27.61
CA HIS A 351 8.84 -0.34 -27.52
C HIS A 351 7.80 -1.44 -27.54
N GLN A 352 6.60 -1.31 -26.96
CA GLN A 352 5.56 -2.35 -27.03
C GLN A 352 4.98 -2.49 -28.44
N LEU A 353 4.71 -1.36 -29.10
CA LEU A 353 4.38 -1.32 -30.52
C LEU A 353 5.52 -1.96 -31.32
N ASN A 354 6.79 -1.67 -30.98
CA ASN A 354 7.94 -2.09 -31.77
C ASN A 354 8.53 -3.48 -31.49
N SER A 355 8.46 -3.98 -30.26
CA SER A 355 9.10 -5.22 -29.80
C SER A 355 8.33 -6.45 -30.23
N SER A 356 7.05 -6.28 -30.50
CA SER A 356 6.21 -7.24 -31.20
C SER A 356 6.73 -7.47 -32.62
N TRP A 357 7.32 -6.45 -33.26
CA TRP A 357 8.07 -6.61 -34.51
C TRP A 357 9.41 -7.28 -34.34
N GLY A 358 10.10 -7.07 -33.22
CA GLY A 358 11.46 -7.56 -32.98
C GLY A 358 11.59 -9.09 -32.95
N LYS A 359 10.59 -9.79 -32.40
CA LYS A 359 10.53 -11.27 -32.39
C LYS A 359 10.30 -11.85 -33.79
N LEU A 360 9.42 -11.23 -34.58
CA LEU A 360 9.17 -11.60 -35.98
C LEU A 360 10.36 -11.25 -36.90
N ASN A 361 11.05 -10.13 -36.64
CA ASN A 361 12.20 -9.65 -37.43
C ASN A 361 13.42 -10.57 -37.34
N THR A 362 13.60 -11.29 -36.23
CA THR A 362 14.67 -12.30 -36.12
C THR A 362 14.43 -13.53 -36.98
N GLU A 363 13.18 -13.86 -37.32
CA GLU A 363 12.81 -15.07 -38.06
C GLU A 363 12.46 -14.80 -39.54
N TYR A 364 11.92 -13.62 -39.88
CA TYR A 364 11.46 -13.27 -41.25
C TYR A 364 12.19 -12.06 -41.84
N ASN A 365 13.48 -11.95 -41.53
CA ASN A 365 14.32 -10.76 -41.75
C ASN A 365 14.43 -10.33 -43.24
N SER A 366 14.28 -11.24 -44.21
CA SER A 366 14.39 -10.93 -45.64
C SER A 366 13.13 -10.27 -46.23
N GLU A 367 11.95 -10.74 -45.83
CA GLU A 367 10.66 -10.31 -46.39
C GLU A 367 10.15 -9.04 -45.71
N ILE A 368 10.35 -8.91 -44.39
CA ILE A 368 10.11 -7.67 -43.65
C ILE A 368 11.02 -6.53 -44.17
N LYS A 369 12.29 -6.82 -44.50
CA LYS A 369 13.18 -5.85 -45.17
C LYS A 369 12.68 -5.43 -46.55
N HIS A 370 12.01 -6.32 -47.29
CA HIS A 370 11.46 -5.99 -48.60
C HIS A 370 10.27 -5.03 -48.48
N ILE A 371 9.36 -5.29 -47.54
CA ILE A 371 8.19 -4.44 -47.26
C ILE A 371 8.62 -3.07 -46.72
N LEU A 372 9.57 -3.03 -45.77
CA LEU A 372 10.10 -1.79 -45.20
C LEU A 372 10.84 -0.91 -46.23
N ARG A 373 11.41 -1.49 -47.30
CA ARG A 373 12.07 -0.74 -48.39
C ARG A 373 11.10 0.04 -49.29
N HIS A 374 9.81 -0.33 -49.29
CA HIS A 374 8.80 0.27 -50.17
C HIS A 374 7.85 1.20 -49.42
N MET A 375 8.03 1.37 -48.10
CA MET A 375 7.31 2.38 -47.33
C MET A 375 7.96 3.77 -47.51
N PRO A 376 7.14 4.84 -47.62
CA PRO A 376 7.64 6.22 -47.75
C PRO A 376 8.27 6.69 -46.43
N CYS A 377 9.50 6.26 -46.19
CA CYS A 377 10.25 6.54 -44.97
C CYS A 377 10.91 7.91 -45.09
N SER A 378 10.27 8.95 -44.55
CA SER A 378 10.90 10.26 -44.45
C SER A 378 10.33 11.10 -43.30
N ARG A 379 10.78 10.82 -42.07
CA ARG A 379 11.65 11.70 -41.25
C ARG A 379 11.45 11.35 -39.77
N LEU A 380 12.57 11.14 -39.08
CA LEU A 380 12.77 10.97 -37.62
C LEU A 380 12.67 9.54 -37.05
N GLY A 381 13.81 8.83 -37.04
CA GLY A 381 14.36 8.11 -35.88
C GLY A 381 13.58 6.99 -35.17
N PHE A 382 12.33 6.71 -35.52
CA PHE A 382 11.49 5.65 -35.00
C PHE A 382 10.68 5.12 -36.18
N PHE A 383 10.50 3.81 -36.27
CA PHE A 383 9.65 3.20 -37.29
C PHE A 383 8.28 3.87 -37.25
N ASP A 384 7.93 4.59 -38.31
CA ASP A 384 6.54 4.99 -38.56
C ASP A 384 5.69 3.72 -38.48
N ILE A 385 4.59 3.82 -37.76
CA ILE A 385 3.68 2.71 -37.47
C ILE A 385 3.21 2.14 -38.82
N VAL A 386 3.64 0.93 -39.13
CA VAL A 386 3.04 0.15 -40.21
C VAL A 386 1.57 -0.06 -39.85
N SER A 387 0.65 0.23 -40.76
CA SER A 387 -0.77 0.20 -40.43
C SER A 387 -1.21 -1.22 -40.06
N TYR A 388 -2.15 -1.33 -39.12
CA TYR A 388 -2.80 -2.59 -38.71
C TYR A 388 -3.21 -3.46 -39.93
N THR A 389 -3.70 -2.82 -40.99
CA THR A 389 -4.13 -3.46 -42.23
C THR A 389 -2.99 -4.14 -42.98
N ASP A 390 -1.81 -3.51 -43.05
CA ASP A 390 -0.67 -4.07 -43.78
C ASP A 390 -0.11 -5.34 -43.11
N TRP A 391 -0.21 -5.42 -41.78
CA TRP A 391 0.24 -6.58 -41.00
C TRP A 391 -0.76 -7.72 -40.98
N LYS A 392 -2.06 -7.42 -40.94
CA LYS A 392 -3.10 -8.44 -41.13
C LYS A 392 -2.94 -9.14 -42.48
N ASP A 393 -2.71 -8.35 -43.53
CA ASP A 393 -2.48 -8.89 -44.87
C ASP A 393 -1.16 -9.67 -44.98
N LEU A 394 -0.11 -9.26 -44.27
CA LEU A 394 1.15 -10.02 -44.21
C LEU A 394 0.95 -11.38 -43.50
N TRP A 395 0.30 -11.38 -42.34
CA TRP A 395 0.04 -12.58 -41.56
C TRP A 395 -0.83 -13.59 -42.30
N GLU A 396 -1.92 -13.13 -42.91
CA GLU A 396 -2.81 -13.96 -43.73
C GLU A 396 -2.08 -14.59 -44.93
N ARG A 397 -1.08 -13.89 -45.49
CA ARG A 397 -0.22 -14.45 -46.55
C ARG A 397 0.75 -15.49 -46.02
N THR A 398 1.39 -15.25 -44.88
CA THR A 398 2.31 -16.20 -44.24
C THR A 398 1.61 -17.49 -43.82
N LYS A 399 0.39 -17.40 -43.27
CA LYS A 399 -0.47 -18.57 -42.98
C LYS A 399 -0.74 -19.42 -44.21
N ARG A 400 -1.01 -18.79 -45.37
CA ARG A 400 -1.28 -19.49 -46.64
C ARG A 400 -0.06 -20.18 -47.22
N GLN A 401 1.14 -19.71 -46.89
CA GLN A 401 2.40 -20.28 -47.40
C GLN A 401 2.90 -21.46 -46.57
N GLY A 402 2.30 -21.75 -45.41
CA GLY A 402 2.61 -22.92 -44.58
C GLY A 402 4.00 -22.89 -43.92
N ASP A 403 4.67 -21.74 -43.94
CA ASP A 403 6.09 -21.59 -43.61
C ASP A 403 6.29 -21.01 -42.21
N THR A 404 5.68 -21.62 -41.20
CA THR A 404 5.90 -21.25 -39.80
C THR A 404 6.45 -22.46 -39.05
N GLY A 405 7.72 -22.44 -38.67
CA GLY A 405 8.34 -23.42 -37.77
C GLY A 405 7.79 -23.40 -36.33
N TRP A 406 6.66 -22.71 -36.11
CA TRP A 406 5.93 -22.61 -34.85
C TRP A 406 4.74 -23.57 -34.90
N ALA A 407 4.36 -24.13 -33.74
CA ALA A 407 3.03 -24.70 -33.60
C ALA A 407 2.01 -23.57 -33.84
N GLY A 408 1.10 -23.72 -34.81
CA GLY A 408 0.17 -22.66 -35.21
C GLY A 408 -0.64 -22.05 -34.04
N GLU A 409 -0.88 -22.85 -32.99
CA GLU A 409 -1.60 -22.44 -31.77
C GLU A 409 -0.85 -21.40 -30.93
N ASP A 410 0.48 -21.45 -30.84
CA ASP A 410 1.28 -20.53 -30.02
C ASP A 410 1.41 -19.14 -30.67
N MET A 411 1.51 -19.11 -32.01
CA MET A 411 1.59 -17.86 -32.77
C MET A 411 0.24 -17.19 -32.90
N ASP A 412 -0.86 -17.94 -33.07
CA ASP A 412 -2.21 -17.38 -33.07
C ASP A 412 -2.56 -16.79 -31.71
N ALA A 413 -2.25 -17.48 -30.60
CA ALA A 413 -2.44 -16.93 -29.26
C ALA A 413 -1.61 -15.67 -29.00
N TRP A 414 -0.37 -15.62 -29.51
CA TRP A 414 0.49 -14.45 -29.42
C TRP A 414 -0.02 -13.29 -30.29
N TYR A 415 -0.42 -13.56 -31.54
CA TYR A 415 -0.94 -12.59 -32.49
C TYR A 415 -2.29 -12.02 -32.05
N GLU A 416 -3.22 -12.86 -31.58
CA GLU A 416 -4.48 -12.40 -30.99
C GLU A 416 -4.23 -11.58 -29.72
N GLY A 417 -3.28 -12.00 -28.87
CA GLY A 417 -2.88 -11.25 -27.68
C GLY A 417 -2.30 -9.88 -28.01
N TRP A 418 -1.53 -9.76 -29.09
CA TRP A 418 -0.97 -8.49 -29.56
C TRP A 418 -2.02 -7.63 -30.25
N ILE A 419 -2.83 -8.18 -31.17
CA ILE A 419 -3.90 -7.46 -31.87
C ILE A 419 -4.90 -6.89 -30.89
N ARG A 420 -5.33 -7.68 -29.90
CA ARG A 420 -6.30 -7.23 -28.90
C ARG A 420 -5.83 -5.98 -28.16
N ASP A 421 -4.52 -5.83 -28.00
CA ASP A 421 -3.91 -4.75 -27.25
C ASP A 421 -3.33 -3.64 -28.17
N PHE A 422 -3.28 -3.83 -29.50
CA PHE A 422 -2.58 -2.92 -30.42
C PHE A 422 -3.27 -1.57 -30.51
N ASP A 423 -4.57 -1.55 -30.83
CA ASP A 423 -5.36 -0.32 -30.96
C ASP A 423 -5.34 0.47 -29.65
N ASP A 424 -5.38 -0.24 -28.52
CA ASP A 424 -5.29 0.33 -27.18
C ASP A 424 -3.92 0.99 -26.90
N VAL A 425 -2.83 0.30 -27.24
CA VAL A 425 -1.46 0.82 -27.04
C VAL A 425 -1.21 2.00 -27.98
N GLU A 426 -1.71 1.95 -29.22
CA GLU A 426 -1.60 3.04 -30.19
C GLU A 426 -2.41 4.27 -29.75
N ALA A 427 -3.66 4.09 -29.33
CA ALA A 427 -4.50 5.17 -28.81
C ALA A 427 -3.86 5.86 -27.60
N HIS A 428 -3.30 5.08 -26.67
CA HIS A 428 -2.58 5.62 -25.51
C HIS A 428 -1.30 6.38 -25.94
N TRP A 429 -0.57 5.87 -26.93
CA TRP A 429 0.60 6.56 -27.46
C TRP A 429 0.23 7.90 -28.10
N ARG A 430 -0.82 7.94 -28.95
CA ARG A 430 -1.31 9.18 -29.59
C ARG A 430 -1.80 10.20 -28.56
N TRP A 431 -2.54 9.75 -27.55
CA TRP A 431 -2.99 10.61 -26.46
C TRP A 431 -1.82 11.21 -25.67
N LEU A 432 -0.79 10.43 -25.33
CA LEU A 432 0.39 10.96 -24.63
C LEU A 432 1.17 11.99 -25.45
N MET A 433 1.21 11.81 -26.77
CA MET A 433 1.77 12.81 -27.69
C MET A 433 0.96 14.10 -27.62
N ALA A 434 -0.37 14.03 -27.74
CA ALA A 434 -1.24 15.19 -27.62
C ALA A 434 -1.10 15.91 -26.26
N CYS A 435 -1.07 15.16 -25.14
CA CYS A 435 -0.84 15.76 -23.83
C CYS A 435 0.52 16.44 -23.70
N ARG A 436 1.57 15.89 -24.31
CA ARG A 436 2.89 16.53 -24.31
C ARG A 436 2.82 17.89 -25.00
N ASP A 437 2.16 17.93 -26.15
CA ASP A 437 2.05 19.13 -26.98
C ASP A 437 1.15 20.20 -26.27
N GLU A 438 0.03 19.80 -25.66
CA GLU A 438 -0.83 20.68 -24.85
C GLU A 438 -0.11 21.28 -23.62
N LEU A 439 0.72 20.48 -22.95
CA LEU A 439 1.51 20.94 -21.81
C LEU A 439 2.58 21.97 -22.18
N GLU A 440 3.03 21.98 -23.43
CA GLU A 440 3.94 23.01 -23.94
C GLU A 440 3.22 24.36 -24.17
N GLU A 441 1.92 24.33 -24.49
CA GLU A 441 1.09 25.51 -24.72
C GLU A 441 0.47 26.09 -23.43
N SER A 442 0.23 25.25 -22.42
CA SER A 442 -0.47 25.63 -21.18
C SER A 442 0.47 26.05 -20.05
N ALA A 443 0.99 27.28 -20.10
CA ALA A 443 1.84 27.83 -19.05
C ALA A 443 1.07 28.04 -17.72
N GLY A 444 1.61 27.55 -16.60
CA GLY A 444 1.12 27.84 -15.24
C GLY A 444 0.15 26.82 -14.63
N VAL A 445 -0.56 26.05 -15.46
CA VAL A 445 -1.62 25.11 -15.02
C VAL A 445 -1.10 24.07 -14.02
N LEU A 446 0.14 23.57 -14.18
CA LEU A 446 0.70 22.55 -13.31
C LEU A 446 1.01 23.08 -11.90
N ALA A 447 1.43 24.33 -11.77
CA ALA A 447 1.70 24.92 -10.46
C ALA A 447 0.40 25.10 -9.66
N GLU A 448 -0.66 25.60 -10.29
CA GLU A 448 -1.98 25.74 -9.66
C GLU A 448 -2.58 24.39 -9.28
N TRP A 449 -2.49 23.42 -10.19
CA TRP A 449 -2.88 22.04 -9.93
C TRP A 449 -2.12 21.46 -8.72
N ALA A 450 -0.80 21.64 -8.64
CA ALA A 450 0.01 21.07 -7.55
C ALA A 450 -0.28 21.74 -6.20
N LEU A 451 -0.56 23.05 -6.19
CA LEU A 451 -0.82 23.80 -4.97
C LEU A 451 -2.26 23.63 -4.47
N SER A 452 -3.25 23.52 -5.36
CA SER A 452 -4.65 23.25 -5.00
C SER A 452 -4.84 21.86 -4.38
N ARG A 453 -3.95 20.92 -4.70
CA ARG A 453 -4.00 19.54 -4.20
C ARG A 453 -3.10 19.27 -3.00
N ASP A 454 -2.40 20.29 -2.49
CA ASP A 454 -1.50 20.13 -1.35
C ASP A 454 -2.26 19.64 -0.11
N GLY A 455 -2.08 18.36 0.24
CA GLY A 455 -2.85 17.70 1.31
C GLY A 455 -4.23 17.15 0.91
N ALA A 456 -4.70 17.41 -0.31
CA ALA A 456 -5.95 16.87 -0.87
C ALA A 456 -5.81 15.42 -1.36
N ALA A 457 -4.60 14.89 -1.39
CA ALA A 457 -4.30 13.49 -1.70
C ALA A 457 -5.15 12.47 -0.90
N PHE A 458 -5.62 12.86 0.29
CA PHE A 458 -6.39 12.03 1.22
C PHE A 458 -7.84 12.51 1.42
N ALA A 459 -8.30 13.46 0.59
CA ALA A 459 -9.68 13.95 0.61
C ALA A 459 -10.59 13.04 -0.20
#